data_AF-A0AAU9JIT1-F1
#
_entry.id   AF-A0AAU9JIT1-F1
#
_cell.length_a   1.000
_cell.length_b   1.000
_cell.length_c   1.000
_cell.angle_alpha   90.00
_cell.angle_beta   90.00
_cell.angle_gamma   90.00
#
_symmetry.space_group_name_H-M   'P 1'
#
loop_
_entity.id
_entity.type
_entity.pdbx_description
1 polymer ?
#
loop_
_entity_poly.entity_id
_entity_poly.type
_entity_poly.pdbx_seq_one_letter_code
_entity_poly.pdbx_strand_id
1 'polypeptide(L)'
;MGDCASRISKSELEQHMKDYNAKNDQSFISIPYERTIDQTIAEDTNKRGLEEKLKLYQRKILEFQTKIDSVTAGQPQIPELNIEIQKGVSLYTKGLCFTRGQPYVTVQLEPKGPTCETNASDVYKPYWYRLFELKQSLDNFTSLSFRVWSRENSSETHLFGGFEINLNDLSDQRVKEGWFKLDIDDPSKQVDPALRIRVQLIQDERALYASLIQSCIQKIQALTYAINKLE
;
A
#
# COMPACT_ATOMS: atom_id res chain seq x y z
N MET A 1 -9.37 -29.31 30.14
CA MET A 1 -8.47 -28.10 29.87
C MET A 1 -8.28 -27.91 28.37
N GLY A 2 -9.45 -27.66 27.68
CA GLY A 2 -9.90 -27.45 26.30
C GLY A 2 -9.01 -26.44 25.56
N ASP A 3 -7.86 -26.81 25.10
CA ASP A 3 -6.98 -26.26 24.02
C ASP A 3 -7.79 -25.45 23.00
N CYS A 4 -8.17 -24.23 23.32
CA CYS A 4 -8.56 -23.09 22.46
C CYS A 4 -7.97 -23.24 21.05
N ALA A 5 -8.22 -24.26 20.29
CA ALA A 5 -8.00 -24.59 18.87
C ALA A 5 -8.41 -23.41 17.97
N SER A 6 -8.46 -22.04 18.47
CA SER A 6 -8.94 -21.07 17.46
C SER A 6 -7.90 -19.95 17.30
N ARG A 7 -6.57 -20.25 17.80
CA ARG A 7 -5.63 -19.12 17.57
C ARG A 7 -4.76 -19.43 16.34
N ILE A 8 -4.78 -18.45 15.42
CA ILE A 8 -3.93 -18.59 14.21
C ILE A 8 -2.47 -18.86 14.62
N SER A 9 -1.91 -19.97 14.12
CA SER A 9 -0.49 -20.27 14.38
C SER A 9 0.44 -19.19 13.82
N LYS A 10 1.65 -19.09 14.39
CA LYS A 10 2.66 -18.12 13.89
C LYS A 10 2.94 -18.34 12.39
N SER A 11 3.00 -19.57 12.01
CA SER A 11 3.27 -19.88 10.59
C SER A 11 2.12 -19.40 9.68
N GLU A 12 0.92 -19.60 10.18
CA GLU A 12 -0.25 -19.13 9.40
C GLU A 12 -0.27 -17.60 9.29
N LEU A 13 0.11 -16.97 10.33
CA LEU A 13 0.16 -15.50 10.31
C LEU A 13 1.26 -15.01 9.37
N GLU A 14 2.35 -15.72 9.42
CA GLU A 14 3.45 -15.31 8.52
C GLU A 14 3.04 -15.50 7.04
N GLN A 15 2.41 -16.62 6.84
CA GLN A 15 1.94 -16.83 5.45
C GLN A 15 0.93 -15.75 5.04
N HIS A 16 0.06 -15.47 5.90
CA HIS A 16 -0.92 -14.40 5.61
C HIS A 16 -0.22 -13.08 5.28
N MET A 17 0.81 -12.75 6.02
CA MET A 17 1.52 -11.47 5.80
C MET A 17 2.28 -11.51 4.48
N LYS A 18 2.63 -12.76 3.98
CA LYS A 18 3.46 -12.82 2.75
C LYS A 18 2.57 -12.96 1.51
N ASP A 19 1.35 -13.36 1.76
CA ASP A 19 0.47 -13.58 0.58
C ASP A 19 0.25 -12.25 -0.16
N TYR A 20 0.33 -12.41 -1.51
CA TYR A 20 0.23 -11.21 -2.36
C TYR A 20 -0.95 -11.35 -3.31
N ASN A 21 -1.58 -10.24 -3.47
CA ASN A 21 -2.71 -10.21 -4.44
C ASN A 21 -2.53 -9.01 -5.40
N ALA A 22 -2.61 -9.44 -6.76
CA ALA A 22 -2.29 -8.37 -7.73
C ALA A 22 -3.58 -7.83 -8.38
N LYS A 23 -4.64 -8.09 -7.78
CA LYS A 23 -5.95 -7.75 -8.38
C LYS A 23 -6.06 -6.26 -8.70
N ASN A 24 -5.40 -5.43 -7.97
CA ASN A 24 -5.66 -3.98 -8.19
C ASN A 24 -4.37 -3.28 -8.63
N ASP A 25 -3.43 -3.96 -9.18
CA ASP A 25 -2.12 -3.37 -9.53
C ASP A 25 -2.28 -2.34 -10.64
N GLN A 26 -3.23 -2.47 -11.43
CA GLN A 26 -3.39 -1.55 -12.58
C GLN A 26 -3.86 -0.16 -12.12
N SER A 27 -4.28 -0.07 -10.89
CA SER A 27 -4.80 1.22 -10.39
C SER A 27 -3.67 2.09 -9.80
N PHE A 28 -2.49 1.48 -9.81
CA PHE A 28 -1.34 2.22 -9.25
C PHE A 28 -0.25 2.34 -10.31
N ILE A 29 0.30 3.54 -10.49
CA ILE A 29 1.24 3.81 -11.61
C ILE A 29 2.67 3.47 -11.19
N SER A 30 3.06 3.49 -9.85
CA SER A 30 4.52 3.39 -9.52
C SER A 30 4.79 2.07 -8.81
N ILE A 31 3.85 1.05 -8.74
CA ILE A 31 3.92 -0.19 -7.93
C ILE A 31 4.69 -1.26 -8.71
N PRO A 32 5.09 -1.14 -9.96
CA PRO A 32 5.73 -2.38 -10.44
C PRO A 32 7.22 -2.17 -10.74
N TYR A 33 7.88 -1.06 -10.34
CA TYR A 33 9.25 -1.06 -10.90
C TYR A 33 10.26 -0.77 -9.79
N GLU A 34 9.77 -0.49 -8.53
CA GLU A 34 10.77 -0.11 -7.49
C GLU A 34 10.98 -1.26 -6.52
N ARG A 35 10.06 -2.35 -6.42
CA ARG A 35 10.10 -3.40 -5.37
C ARG A 35 10.99 -4.55 -5.83
N THR A 36 11.50 -4.54 -7.06
CA THR A 36 12.26 -5.75 -7.44
C THR A 36 13.68 -5.38 -7.83
N ILE A 37 14.21 -4.12 -7.44
CA ILE A 37 15.53 -4.03 -8.11
C ILE A 37 16.45 -3.16 -7.25
N ASP A 38 15.97 -2.74 -5.98
CA ASP A 38 16.83 -1.85 -5.15
C ASP A 38 17.56 -2.66 -4.09
N GLN A 39 17.35 -4.10 -4.20
CA GLN A 39 18.14 -4.83 -3.18
C GLN A 39 19.42 -5.40 -3.82
N THR A 40 20.21 -4.43 -4.53
CA THR A 40 21.59 -3.87 -4.48
C THR A 40 22.33 -4.23 -5.77
N ILE A 41 21.84 -3.62 -6.88
CA ILE A 41 22.62 -3.55 -8.12
C ILE A 41 24.13 -3.61 -7.81
N ALA A 42 24.53 -3.18 -6.54
CA ALA A 42 25.97 -3.10 -6.21
C ALA A 42 26.50 -4.46 -5.72
N GLU A 43 25.64 -5.40 -5.40
CA GLU A 43 26.16 -6.66 -4.82
C GLU A 43 25.88 -7.84 -5.76
N ASP A 44 25.23 -7.39 -6.91
CA ASP A 44 24.85 -8.48 -7.82
C ASP A 44 26.05 -8.81 -8.74
N THR A 45 26.55 -10.04 -8.64
CA THR A 45 27.73 -10.46 -9.43
C THR A 45 27.29 -11.18 -10.71
N ASN A 46 26.01 -11.26 -10.81
CA ASN A 46 25.49 -11.96 -12.00
C ASN A 46 25.29 -10.98 -13.17
N LYS A 47 26.18 -11.06 -14.14
CA LYS A 47 26.18 -10.09 -15.25
C LYS A 47 24.89 -10.23 -16.08
N ARG A 48 24.53 -11.40 -16.38
CA ARG A 48 23.32 -11.60 -17.19
C ARG A 48 22.08 -11.01 -16.49
N GLY A 49 21.97 -11.19 -15.19
CA GLY A 49 20.85 -10.60 -14.42
C GLY A 49 20.83 -9.06 -14.48
N LEU A 50 22.04 -8.53 -14.43
CA LEU A 50 22.14 -7.06 -14.46
C LEU A 50 21.76 -6.53 -15.86
N GLU A 51 22.14 -7.27 -16.93
CA GLU A 51 21.80 -6.82 -18.30
C GLU A 51 20.28 -6.90 -18.52
N GLU A 52 19.66 -7.94 -17.99
CA GLU A 52 18.19 -8.04 -18.11
C GLU A 52 17.49 -6.88 -17.40
N LYS A 53 18.00 -6.55 -16.25
CA LYS A 53 17.39 -5.40 -15.54
C LYS A 53 17.59 -4.09 -16.33
N LEU A 54 18.79 -3.97 -16.91
CA LEU A 54 19.04 -2.77 -17.76
C LEU A 54 18.01 -2.69 -18.89
N LYS A 55 17.79 -3.76 -19.58
CA LYS A 55 16.83 -3.75 -20.70
C LYS A 55 15.42 -3.42 -20.19
N LEU A 56 15.16 -3.96 -19.08
CA LEU A 56 13.83 -3.68 -18.50
C LEU A 56 13.64 -2.17 -18.27
N TYR A 57 14.66 -1.49 -17.64
CA TYR A 57 14.48 -0.05 -17.37
C TYR A 57 14.44 0.75 -18.68
N GLN A 58 15.16 0.29 -19.70
CA GLN A 58 15.09 1.00 -20.99
C GLN A 58 13.69 0.87 -21.60
N ARG A 59 13.10 -0.28 -21.52
CA ARG A 59 11.73 -0.47 -22.02
C ARG A 59 10.74 0.39 -21.24
N LYS A 60 10.95 0.50 -19.98
CA LYS A 60 10.00 1.29 -19.17
C LYS A 60 10.07 2.78 -19.52
N ILE A 61 11.28 3.23 -19.78
CA ILE A 61 11.39 4.65 -20.19
C ILE A 61 10.54 4.89 -21.44
N LEU A 62 10.64 3.96 -22.38
CA LEU A 62 9.84 4.17 -23.61
C LEU A 62 8.33 4.11 -23.28
N GLU A 63 7.98 3.19 -22.48
CA GLU A 63 6.57 3.10 -22.06
C GLU A 63 6.08 4.40 -21.40
N PHE A 64 6.86 4.90 -20.43
CA PHE A 64 6.44 6.15 -19.74
C PHE A 64 6.41 7.33 -20.71
N GLN A 65 7.35 7.32 -21.68
CA GLN A 65 7.36 8.44 -22.66
C GLN A 65 6.08 8.41 -23.51
N THR A 66 5.71 7.21 -23.92
CA THR A 66 4.45 7.09 -24.70
C THR A 66 3.26 7.57 -23.87
N LYS A 67 3.27 7.25 -22.58
CA LYS A 67 2.13 7.69 -21.72
C LYS A 67 2.11 9.21 -21.57
N ILE A 68 3.27 9.79 -21.49
CA ILE A 68 3.30 11.26 -21.39
C ILE A 68 2.71 11.87 -22.66
N ASP A 69 3.05 11.27 -23.80
CA ASP A 69 2.56 11.85 -25.07
C ASP A 69 1.04 11.70 -25.19
N SER A 70 0.53 10.68 -24.47
CA SER A 70 -0.92 10.41 -24.55
C SER A 70 -1.70 11.25 -23.54
N VAL A 71 -1.04 11.82 -22.58
CA VAL A 71 -1.76 12.64 -21.58
C VAL A 71 -2.12 13.99 -22.20
N THR A 72 -3.51 14.23 -22.59
CA THR A 72 -4.04 15.44 -23.27
C THR A 72 -3.52 16.72 -22.60
N ALA A 73 -2.56 17.31 -23.25
CA ALA A 73 -1.99 18.64 -22.93
C ALA A 73 -3.09 19.69 -22.78
N GLY A 74 -3.44 20.08 -21.38
CA GLY A 74 -4.15 21.38 -21.33
C GLY A 74 -5.47 21.25 -20.54
N GLN A 75 -5.76 19.99 -19.83
CA GLN A 75 -6.95 19.98 -18.96
C GLN A 75 -6.52 19.86 -17.49
N PRO A 76 -7.10 20.87 -16.72
CA PRO A 76 -6.82 20.73 -15.28
C PRO A 76 -7.12 19.31 -14.77
N GLN A 77 -5.98 18.65 -14.29
CA GLN A 77 -6.16 17.25 -13.80
C GLN A 77 -6.59 17.26 -12.33
N ILE A 78 -7.83 16.83 -12.17
CA ILE A 78 -8.28 16.61 -10.78
C ILE A 78 -7.44 15.48 -10.16
N PRO A 79 -6.76 15.91 -8.98
CA PRO A 79 -5.95 14.87 -8.33
C PRO A 79 -6.76 13.58 -8.09
N GLU A 80 -6.07 12.52 -8.34
CA GLU A 80 -6.67 11.20 -8.08
C GLU A 80 -5.98 10.50 -6.90
N LEU A 81 -6.84 10.09 -5.94
CA LEU A 81 -6.34 9.38 -4.75
C LEU A 81 -6.79 7.91 -4.82
N ASN A 82 -5.80 7.08 -4.95
CA ASN A 82 -6.07 5.63 -4.93
C ASN A 82 -5.66 4.99 -3.60
N ILE A 83 -6.67 4.29 -3.04
CA ILE A 83 -6.43 3.67 -1.71
C ILE A 83 -6.87 2.20 -1.78
N GLU A 84 -5.93 1.41 -1.40
CA GLU A 84 -6.32 -0.02 -1.29
C GLU A 84 -6.06 -0.54 0.12
N ILE A 85 -7.17 -1.09 0.64
CA ILE A 85 -7.02 -1.82 1.91
C ILE A 85 -6.91 -3.32 1.63
N GLN A 86 -5.72 -3.88 2.08
CA GLN A 86 -5.45 -5.26 1.58
C GLN A 86 -5.77 -6.28 2.68
N LYS A 87 -5.05 -6.07 3.83
CA LYS A 87 -5.19 -7.10 4.88
C LYS A 87 -4.94 -6.46 6.24
N GLY A 88 -5.24 -7.30 7.21
CA GLY A 88 -4.95 -6.90 8.60
C GLY A 88 -4.42 -8.09 9.41
N VAL A 89 -3.70 -7.66 10.54
CA VAL A 89 -3.21 -8.75 11.42
C VAL A 89 -3.42 -8.31 12.88
N SER A 90 -3.66 -9.35 13.64
CA SER A 90 -3.76 -9.17 15.10
C SER A 90 -4.86 -8.17 15.46
N LEU A 91 -6.03 -8.31 14.74
CA LEU A 91 -7.14 -7.38 15.04
C LEU A 91 -8.11 -8.03 16.03
N TYR A 92 -7.53 -8.60 17.09
CA TYR A 92 -8.36 -9.19 18.17
C TYR A 92 -7.77 -8.80 19.52
N THR A 93 -8.51 -8.97 20.62
CA THR A 93 -8.05 -8.59 21.97
C THR A 93 -7.64 -9.86 22.73
N LYS A 94 -6.41 -9.71 23.48
CA LYS A 94 -5.88 -10.81 24.30
C LYS A 94 -6.86 -11.21 25.42
N GLY A 95 -7.17 -12.57 25.52
CA GLY A 95 -7.86 -13.02 26.75
C GLY A 95 -9.36 -13.18 26.52
N LEU A 96 -9.82 -12.81 25.27
CA LEU A 96 -11.24 -13.05 24.98
C LEU A 96 -11.37 -14.23 24.02
N CYS A 97 -11.76 -15.43 24.60
CA CYS A 97 -11.94 -16.79 24.03
C CYS A 97 -13.12 -16.82 23.08
N PHE A 98 -13.74 -15.52 22.78
CA PHE A 98 -14.87 -15.57 21.83
C PHE A 98 -14.57 -14.65 20.63
N THR A 99 -14.22 -15.26 19.43
CA THR A 99 -14.37 -14.88 18.01
C THR A 99 -15.35 -13.71 17.84
N ARG A 100 -15.31 -12.78 18.80
CA ARG A 100 -16.44 -11.83 18.57
C ARG A 100 -15.91 -10.56 17.91
N GLY A 101 -16.22 -10.59 16.61
CA GLY A 101 -16.07 -9.23 16.01
C GLY A 101 -15.59 -9.34 14.56
N GLN A 102 -16.33 -8.75 13.75
CA GLN A 102 -16.01 -8.68 12.31
C GLN A 102 -15.45 -7.29 11.95
N PRO A 103 -14.03 -7.33 11.88
CA PRO A 103 -13.41 -6.02 11.62
C PRO A 103 -13.73 -5.51 10.20
N TYR A 104 -13.87 -4.23 10.17
CA TYR A 104 -13.89 -3.52 8.87
C TYR A 104 -13.18 -2.18 8.99
N VAL A 105 -12.86 -1.59 7.85
CA VAL A 105 -11.95 -0.42 7.88
C VAL A 105 -12.68 0.76 7.23
N THR A 106 -12.50 1.88 7.89
CA THR A 106 -12.97 3.14 7.25
C THR A 106 -11.78 4.04 6.92
N VAL A 107 -11.95 4.63 5.75
CA VAL A 107 -10.95 5.63 5.33
C VAL A 107 -11.65 6.99 5.12
N GLN A 108 -11.00 7.96 5.73
CA GLN A 108 -11.66 9.28 5.63
C GLN A 108 -10.60 10.33 5.24
N LEU A 109 -11.03 11.09 4.26
CA LEU A 109 -10.22 12.29 3.96
C LEU A 109 -10.51 13.41 4.98
N GLU A 110 -9.39 13.87 5.60
CA GLU A 110 -9.55 14.87 6.69
C GLU A 110 -9.07 16.25 6.21
N PRO A 111 -9.79 17.27 6.78
CA PRO A 111 -10.94 17.29 7.71
C PRO A 111 -12.27 17.23 6.96
N LYS A 112 -13.30 16.35 7.59
CA LYS A 112 -14.72 16.28 7.18
C LYS A 112 -14.85 15.99 5.68
N GLY A 113 -13.99 15.12 5.22
CA GLY A 113 -14.08 14.76 3.79
C GLY A 113 -14.86 13.45 3.62
N PRO A 114 -14.88 12.95 2.39
CA PRO A 114 -15.58 11.69 2.09
C PRO A 114 -14.99 10.51 2.88
N THR A 115 -16.00 9.66 3.24
CA THR A 115 -15.60 8.45 4.01
C THR A 115 -15.97 7.20 3.21
N CYS A 116 -14.99 6.35 3.13
CA CYS A 116 -15.23 5.04 2.49
C CYS A 116 -15.01 3.90 3.50
N GLU A 117 -15.72 2.78 3.14
CA GLU A 117 -15.58 1.68 4.12
C GLU A 117 -15.50 0.34 3.40
N THR A 118 -14.79 -0.61 4.03
CA THR A 118 -14.74 -1.98 3.50
C THR A 118 -15.89 -2.80 4.10
N ASN A 119 -16.07 -4.07 3.49
CA ASN A 119 -17.00 -5.02 4.16
C ASN A 119 -16.35 -5.67 5.39
N ALA A 120 -17.20 -6.16 6.27
CA ALA A 120 -16.65 -6.86 7.45
C ALA A 120 -15.93 -8.14 7.03
N SER A 121 -14.87 -8.42 7.81
CA SER A 121 -14.07 -9.61 7.45
C SER A 121 -13.77 -10.44 8.70
N ASP A 122 -13.15 -11.63 8.33
CA ASP A 122 -12.76 -12.55 9.42
C ASP A 122 -11.74 -11.88 10.37
N VAL A 123 -11.88 -12.05 11.68
CA VAL A 123 -11.09 -11.35 12.72
C VAL A 123 -9.67 -11.91 12.75
N TYR A 124 -9.35 -13.13 12.31
CA TYR A 124 -8.00 -13.69 12.51
C TYR A 124 -7.15 -13.54 11.25
N LYS A 125 -7.90 -13.49 10.08
CA LYS A 125 -7.15 -13.25 8.83
C LYS A 125 -8.02 -12.44 7.86
N PRO A 126 -8.14 -11.18 8.22
CA PRO A 126 -9.01 -10.40 7.34
C PRO A 126 -8.33 -10.08 6.00
N TYR A 127 -9.14 -10.35 4.87
CA TYR A 127 -8.75 -9.92 3.51
C TYR A 127 -9.80 -8.96 2.95
N TRP A 128 -9.28 -7.81 2.56
CA TRP A 128 -10.30 -6.90 1.99
C TRP A 128 -9.98 -6.62 0.53
N TYR A 129 -8.80 -6.32 0.22
CA TYR A 129 -8.37 -5.91 -1.14
C TYR A 129 -9.41 -5.01 -1.81
N ARG A 130 -9.85 -4.15 -0.97
CA ARG A 130 -10.83 -3.16 -1.46
C ARG A 130 -10.11 -1.89 -1.93
N LEU A 131 -10.59 -1.47 -3.22
CA LEU A 131 -9.94 -0.29 -3.82
C LEU A 131 -10.93 0.89 -3.79
N PHE A 132 -10.40 2.03 -3.26
CA PHE A 132 -11.16 3.29 -3.33
C PHE A 132 -10.43 4.28 -4.23
N GLU A 133 -11.31 4.77 -5.19
CA GLU A 133 -10.72 5.79 -6.09
C GLU A 133 -11.47 7.12 -5.94
N LEU A 134 -10.68 8.07 -5.47
CA LEU A 134 -11.33 9.37 -5.23
C LEU A 134 -10.73 10.43 -6.16
N LYS A 135 -11.68 11.02 -6.95
CA LYS A 135 -11.24 12.14 -7.81
C LYS A 135 -11.84 13.46 -7.32
N GLN A 136 -11.01 14.16 -6.44
CA GLN A 136 -11.57 15.43 -5.92
C GLN A 136 -10.42 16.40 -5.62
N SER A 137 -10.89 17.69 -5.54
CA SER A 137 -9.88 18.70 -5.15
C SER A 137 -9.42 18.47 -3.70
N LEU A 138 -8.03 18.60 -3.50
CA LEU A 138 -7.51 18.22 -2.17
C LEU A 138 -7.03 19.47 -1.43
N ASP A 139 -7.51 20.67 -1.84
CA ASP A 139 -6.97 21.94 -1.27
C ASP A 139 -7.41 22.10 0.19
N ASN A 140 -8.42 21.32 0.56
CA ASN A 140 -8.91 21.56 1.95
C ASN A 140 -8.66 20.34 2.83
N PHE A 141 -7.82 19.47 2.31
CA PHE A 141 -7.63 18.26 3.13
C PHE A 141 -6.15 18.13 3.48
N THR A 142 -6.04 17.45 4.70
CA THR A 142 -4.62 17.44 5.14
C THR A 142 -4.15 15.99 5.31
N SER A 143 -5.10 15.08 5.52
CA SER A 143 -4.59 13.72 5.83
C SER A 143 -5.67 12.70 5.50
N LEU A 144 -5.24 11.43 5.41
CA LEU A 144 -6.14 10.26 5.36
C LEU A 144 -6.18 9.53 6.71
N SER A 145 -7.39 9.33 7.17
CA SER A 145 -7.52 8.64 8.47
C SER A 145 -8.07 7.23 8.22
N PHE A 146 -7.30 6.36 8.81
CA PHE A 146 -7.71 4.95 8.71
C PHE A 146 -8.13 4.45 10.10
N ARG A 147 -9.37 3.87 10.04
CA ARG A 147 -9.87 3.38 11.34
C ARG A 147 -10.41 1.96 11.17
N VAL A 148 -10.03 1.19 12.17
CA VAL A 148 -10.56 -0.20 12.14
C VAL A 148 -11.65 -0.32 13.22
N TRP A 149 -12.77 -0.79 12.67
CA TRP A 149 -13.91 -1.01 13.59
C TRP A 149 -14.20 -2.50 13.71
N SER A 150 -14.78 -2.85 14.87
CA SER A 150 -15.17 -4.27 15.08
C SER A 150 -16.68 -4.33 15.37
N ARG A 151 -17.31 -5.01 14.38
CA ARG A 151 -18.77 -5.18 14.57
C ARG A 151 -19.06 -6.49 15.31
N GLU A 152 -19.95 -6.36 16.37
CA GLU A 152 -20.38 -7.58 17.08
C GLU A 152 -21.82 -7.91 16.71
N ASN A 153 -22.27 -9.20 16.82
CA ASN A 153 -23.59 -9.78 16.51
C ASN A 153 -24.74 -8.89 17.01
N SER A 154 -24.52 -7.88 17.94
CA SER A 154 -25.61 -7.03 18.47
C SER A 154 -25.52 -5.61 17.90
N SER A 155 -25.09 -5.36 16.58
CA SER A 155 -24.99 -4.08 15.85
C SER A 155 -24.13 -3.07 16.61
N GLU A 156 -23.52 -3.47 17.74
CA GLU A 156 -22.59 -2.53 18.42
C GLU A 156 -21.21 -2.58 17.75
N THR A 157 -20.78 -1.35 17.39
CA THR A 157 -19.43 -1.24 16.76
C THR A 157 -18.49 -0.49 17.70
N HIS A 158 -17.36 -1.11 17.83
CA HIS A 158 -16.38 -0.39 18.66
C HIS A 158 -15.09 -0.15 17.84
N LEU A 159 -14.57 1.05 18.14
CA LEU A 159 -13.30 1.38 17.45
C LEU A 159 -12.14 0.57 18.05
N PHE A 160 -11.52 -0.09 17.05
CA PHE A 160 -10.36 -0.89 17.49
C PHE A 160 -9.08 -0.04 17.51
N GLY A 161 -8.86 0.70 16.51
CA GLY A 161 -7.65 1.55 16.41
C GLY A 161 -7.59 2.23 15.03
N GLY A 162 -6.54 3.13 14.94
CA GLY A 162 -6.43 3.81 13.63
C GLY A 162 -5.10 4.57 13.51
N PHE A 163 -4.84 4.94 12.37
CA PHE A 163 -3.67 5.81 12.11
C PHE A 163 -4.00 6.79 10.98
N GLU A 164 -3.03 7.76 10.84
CA GLU A 164 -3.27 8.77 9.79
C GLU A 164 -2.02 8.91 8.91
N ILE A 165 -2.35 9.16 7.64
CA ILE A 165 -1.26 9.51 6.71
C ILE A 165 -1.48 10.95 6.19
N ASN A 166 -0.34 11.69 6.44
CA ASN A 166 -0.41 13.07 5.92
C ASN A 166 -0.30 13.10 4.38
N LEU A 167 -1.21 13.99 3.82
CA LEU A 167 -1.20 14.02 2.34
C LEU A 167 0.15 14.52 1.81
N ASN A 168 0.85 15.31 2.63
CA ASN A 168 2.20 15.77 2.23
C ASN A 168 3.18 14.60 2.07
N ASP A 169 2.94 13.57 2.86
CA ASP A 169 3.83 12.39 2.72
C ASP A 169 3.62 11.69 1.37
N LEU A 170 2.59 12.13 0.63
CA LEU A 170 2.31 11.47 -0.67
C LEU A 170 2.61 12.43 -1.81
N SER A 171 3.44 13.43 -1.51
CA SER A 171 3.64 14.51 -2.51
C SER A 171 4.52 14.01 -3.66
N ASP A 172 5.25 12.89 -3.42
CA ASP A 172 6.10 12.40 -4.53
C ASP A 172 5.28 11.54 -5.51
N GLN A 173 3.91 11.39 -5.16
CA GLN A 173 2.92 10.75 -6.05
C GLN A 173 3.23 9.26 -6.22
N ARG A 174 4.30 8.76 -5.46
CA ARG A 174 4.63 7.32 -5.57
C ARG A 174 3.77 6.51 -4.58
N VAL A 175 3.73 5.22 -4.93
CA VAL A 175 2.87 4.34 -4.12
C VAL A 175 3.52 4.15 -2.75
N LYS A 176 2.73 4.47 -1.80
CA LYS A 176 3.10 4.08 -0.43
C LYS A 176 2.39 2.79 -0.03
N GLU A 177 3.27 1.76 0.25
CA GLU A 177 2.70 0.42 0.53
C GLU A 177 3.43 -0.21 1.70
N GLY A 178 2.67 -0.86 2.49
CA GLY A 178 3.33 -1.55 3.62
C GLY A 178 2.35 -1.78 4.77
N TRP A 179 3.01 -2.41 5.80
CA TRP A 179 2.23 -2.64 7.02
C TRP A 179 2.30 -1.42 7.94
N PHE A 180 1.09 -0.97 8.32
CA PHE A 180 1.02 0.20 9.22
C PHE A 180 0.41 -0.22 10.57
N LYS A 181 1.15 0.25 11.57
CA LYS A 181 0.69 -0.14 12.92
C LYS A 181 -0.48 0.76 13.34
N LEU A 182 -1.40 0.04 14.05
CA LEU A 182 -2.60 0.80 14.51
C LEU A 182 -2.32 1.38 15.90
N ASP A 183 -2.72 2.75 15.95
CA ASP A 183 -2.70 3.33 17.31
C ASP A 183 -3.96 2.93 18.10
N ILE A 184 -3.65 2.24 19.24
CA ILE A 184 -4.82 1.74 20.00
C ILE A 184 -4.84 2.45 21.35
N ASP A 185 -6.03 2.54 21.95
CA ASP A 185 -6.23 3.32 23.19
C ASP A 185 -5.70 2.53 24.40
N ASP A 186 -5.66 1.14 24.29
CA ASP A 186 -5.10 0.38 25.44
C ASP A 186 -4.08 -0.65 24.93
N PRO A 187 -2.80 -0.33 24.96
CA PRO A 187 -1.71 -1.15 24.41
C PRO A 187 -1.48 -2.42 25.26
N SER A 188 -1.97 -2.46 26.51
CA SER A 188 -1.71 -3.59 27.43
C SER A 188 -2.60 -4.80 27.09
N LYS A 189 -3.48 -4.66 26.17
CA LYS A 189 -4.48 -5.72 25.93
C LYS A 189 -4.38 -6.21 24.48
N GLN A 190 -3.18 -5.90 23.71
CA GLN A 190 -3.29 -6.37 22.31
C GLN A 190 -1.90 -6.63 21.74
N VAL A 191 -1.90 -7.56 20.63
CA VAL A 191 -0.72 -8.15 19.95
C VAL A 191 -0.41 -7.32 18.70
N ASP A 192 0.24 -6.13 18.71
CA ASP A 192 0.81 -5.29 17.63
C ASP A 192 -0.08 -5.34 16.38
N PRO A 193 -1.27 -4.76 16.44
CA PRO A 193 -2.17 -4.76 15.28
C PRO A 193 -1.65 -3.87 14.15
N ALA A 194 -1.93 -4.40 12.91
CA ALA A 194 -1.41 -3.61 11.76
C ALA A 194 -2.31 -3.87 10.54
N LEU A 195 -2.26 -2.83 9.63
CA LEU A 195 -2.96 -2.94 8.34
C LEU A 195 -1.96 -2.81 7.19
N ARG A 196 -2.21 -3.72 6.30
CA ARG A 196 -1.44 -3.53 5.06
C ARG A 196 -2.23 -2.68 4.05
N ILE A 197 -1.57 -1.62 3.58
CA ILE A 197 -2.32 -0.71 2.70
C ILE A 197 -1.40 -0.30 1.54
N ARG A 198 -2.12 0.09 0.51
CA ARG A 198 -1.47 0.78 -0.62
C ARG A 198 -2.21 2.07 -0.97
N VAL A 199 -1.28 3.14 -1.03
CA VAL A 199 -1.95 4.44 -1.27
C VAL A 199 -1.08 5.24 -2.25
N GLN A 200 -1.79 5.95 -3.20
CA GLN A 200 -1.06 6.81 -4.14
C GLN A 200 -1.91 8.04 -4.48
N LEU A 201 -1.21 9.14 -4.29
CA LEU A 201 -1.88 10.39 -4.68
C LEU A 201 -1.25 10.94 -5.97
N ILE A 202 -2.17 10.93 -7.02
CA ILE A 202 -1.67 11.42 -8.33
C ILE A 202 -2.21 12.84 -8.59
N GLN A 203 -1.24 13.75 -8.56
CA GLN A 203 -1.65 15.16 -8.79
C GLN A 203 -1.43 15.57 -10.24
N ASP A 204 -0.32 15.13 -10.67
CA ASP A 204 0.06 15.41 -12.07
C ASP A 204 0.70 14.15 -12.67
N GLU A 205 -0.11 13.58 -13.50
CA GLU A 205 0.35 12.29 -14.08
C GLU A 205 1.60 12.47 -14.94
N ARG A 206 1.60 13.51 -15.73
CA ARG A 206 2.79 13.75 -16.58
C ARG A 206 4.05 13.93 -15.72
N ALA A 207 3.85 14.83 -14.72
CA ALA A 207 5.01 15.03 -13.84
C ALA A 207 5.44 13.71 -13.19
N LEU A 208 4.49 12.89 -12.80
CA LEU A 208 4.85 11.59 -12.18
C LEU A 208 5.64 10.73 -13.17
N TYR A 209 5.16 10.60 -14.43
CA TYR A 209 5.89 9.78 -15.41
C TYR A 209 7.30 10.36 -15.66
N ALA A 210 7.39 11.69 -15.75
CA ALA A 210 8.72 12.28 -15.93
C ALA A 210 9.67 11.91 -14.78
N SER A 211 9.13 12.01 -13.58
CA SER A 211 9.99 11.62 -12.43
C SER A 211 10.38 10.14 -12.49
N LEU A 212 9.45 9.28 -12.91
CA LEU A 212 9.78 7.84 -12.99
C LEU A 212 10.82 7.59 -14.08
N ILE A 213 10.75 8.31 -15.13
CA ILE A 213 11.79 8.19 -16.18
C ILE A 213 13.15 8.58 -15.61
N GLN A 214 13.18 9.68 -14.90
CA GLN A 214 14.47 10.08 -14.31
C GLN A 214 15.01 8.99 -13.37
N SER A 215 14.11 8.40 -12.59
CA SER A 215 14.56 7.31 -11.70
C SER A 215 15.12 6.15 -12.52
N CYS A 216 14.50 5.83 -13.62
CA CYS A 216 15.00 4.74 -14.49
C CYS A 216 16.38 5.09 -15.06
N ILE A 217 16.54 6.32 -15.46
CA ILE A 217 17.85 6.73 -16.02
C ILE A 217 18.95 6.56 -14.96
N GLN A 218 18.62 6.97 -13.72
CA GLN A 218 19.65 6.81 -12.66
C GLN A 218 19.97 5.34 -12.43
N LYS A 219 18.98 4.50 -12.52
CA LYS A 219 19.23 3.05 -12.29
C LYS A 219 20.01 2.45 -13.48
N ILE A 220 19.69 2.86 -14.62
CA ILE A 220 20.45 2.37 -15.80
C ILE A 220 21.93 2.76 -15.65
N GLN A 221 22.17 4.01 -15.22
CA GLN A 221 23.58 4.42 -15.02
C GLN A 221 24.28 3.53 -13.99
N ALA A 222 23.56 3.27 -12.90
CA ALA A 222 24.15 2.40 -11.86
C ALA A 222 24.39 0.98 -12.39
N LEU A 223 23.49 0.50 -13.19
CA LEU A 223 23.63 -0.88 -13.72
C LEU A 223 24.78 -0.94 -14.74
N THR A 224 24.88 0.07 -15.54
CA THR A 224 25.96 0.09 -16.54
C THR A 224 27.33 0.10 -15.84
N TYR A 225 27.40 0.95 -14.82
CA TYR A 225 28.66 0.94 -14.05
C TYR A 225 28.96 -0.45 -13.47
N ALA A 226 28.00 -1.10 -12.86
CA ALA A 226 28.20 -2.43 -12.23
C ALA A 226 28.59 -3.48 -13.29
N ILE A 227 27.98 -3.45 -14.43
CA ILE A 227 28.28 -4.43 -15.50
C ILE A 227 29.71 -4.24 -15.99
N ASN A 228 30.13 -2.95 -16.17
CA ASN A 228 31.52 -2.68 -16.62
C ASN A 228 32.55 -3.15 -15.59
N LYS A 229 32.23 -3.13 -14.29
CA LYS A 229 33.17 -3.61 -13.26
C LYS A 229 33.36 -5.12 -13.35
N LEU A 230 32.39 -5.79 -13.86
CA LEU A 230 32.49 -7.26 -13.91
C LEU A 230 33.26 -7.72 -15.16
N GLU A 231 33.57 -6.69 -16.13
CA GLU A 231 34.40 -7.02 -17.31
C GLU A 231 35.89 -7.00 -16.96
#